data_AF-S8CHN9-F1
#
_entry.id   AF-S8CHN9-F1
#
_cell.length_a   1.000
_cell.length_b   1.000
_cell.length_c   1.000
_cell.angle_alpha   90.00
_cell.angle_beta   90.00
_cell.angle_gamma   90.00
#
_symmetry.space_group_name_H-M   'P 1'
#
loop_
_entity.id
_entity.type
_entity.pdbx_description
1 polymer ?
#
loop_
_entity_poly.entity_id
_entity_poly.type
_entity_poly.pdbx_seq_one_letter_code
_entity_poly.pdbx_strand_id
1 'polypeptide(L)'
;RDDDGQMEFGALELLENPDNHSYSIQLVDLYNKIRQIIEEVECPKAFTPKDLIKPEPDRTELFLGALLNFLLHRLSKRTLLKEYNDELTMLGEQECSVKARISQLESEIAQCEESREKDLPAIQEITLKIKALQKTISELNQHQMTLKTSMNQLKEKSREMDDRISEAEFSLVQAVQENASLRSKIVQSPDKLQRALEEKKIVQTDAKKAERASFQTFQDKTALLEAYTKACTKISKHLTLMQELQEQVRGTLPVD
;
A
#
# COMPACT_ATOMS: atom_id res chain seq x y z
N ARG A 1 53.98 -41.48 -39.39
CA ARG A 1 54.06 -42.85 -38.87
C ARG A 1 55.39 -43.39 -39.35
N ASP A 2 56.37 -43.08 -38.51
CA ASP A 2 57.64 -43.71 -38.21
C ASP A 2 58.53 -44.23 -39.36
N ASP A 3 59.71 -43.62 -39.36
CA ASP A 3 60.88 -43.83 -40.19
C ASP A 3 61.53 -45.18 -39.85
N ASP A 4 61.13 -46.25 -40.52
CA ASP A 4 61.80 -47.58 -40.50
C ASP A 4 63.20 -47.57 -41.17
N GLY A 5 63.80 -46.38 -41.34
CA GLY A 5 65.20 -46.19 -41.73
C GLY A 5 66.17 -46.06 -40.55
N GLN A 6 65.68 -45.92 -39.31
CA GLN A 6 66.53 -45.61 -38.14
C GLN A 6 66.80 -46.78 -37.17
N MET A 7 66.39 -48.01 -37.47
CA MET A 7 66.77 -49.17 -36.67
C MET A 7 68.00 -49.86 -37.26
N GLU A 8 69.19 -49.52 -36.73
CA GLU A 8 70.35 -50.42 -36.47
C GLU A 8 71.73 -49.72 -36.39
N PHE A 9 71.81 -48.41 -36.14
CA PHE A 9 73.12 -47.78 -35.89
C PHE A 9 73.85 -48.34 -34.64
N GLY A 10 73.12 -48.88 -33.66
CA GLY A 10 73.72 -49.51 -32.46
C GLY A 10 74.39 -50.87 -32.69
N ALA A 11 74.10 -51.54 -33.81
CA ALA A 11 74.74 -52.82 -34.16
C ALA A 11 76.10 -52.64 -34.86
N LEU A 12 76.40 -51.43 -35.33
CA LEU A 12 77.65 -51.09 -36.04
C LEU A 12 78.87 -51.04 -35.12
N GLU A 13 78.69 -50.73 -33.84
CA GLU A 13 79.78 -50.67 -32.84
C GLU A 13 80.33 -52.06 -32.47
N LEU A 14 79.63 -53.14 -32.84
CA LEU A 14 80.04 -54.53 -32.59
C LEU A 14 80.94 -55.11 -33.70
N LEU A 15 81.10 -54.42 -34.83
CA LEU A 15 81.89 -54.88 -35.97
C LEU A 15 83.31 -54.31 -35.94
N GLU A 16 84.32 -55.16 -36.16
CA GLU A 16 85.71 -54.71 -36.37
C GLU A 16 85.79 -53.90 -37.68
N ASN A 17 85.93 -52.58 -37.58
CA ASN A 17 85.98 -51.59 -38.68
C ASN A 17 84.61 -51.32 -39.36
N PRO A 18 83.71 -50.58 -38.71
CA PRO A 18 82.36 -50.28 -39.21
C PRO A 18 82.34 -49.58 -40.58
N ASP A 19 83.32 -48.72 -40.87
CA ASP A 19 83.39 -47.96 -42.13
C ASP A 19 83.52 -48.87 -43.36
N ASN A 20 84.22 -50.01 -43.24
CA ASN A 20 84.40 -50.97 -44.33
C ASN A 20 83.16 -51.84 -44.60
N HIS A 21 82.23 -51.92 -43.63
CA HIS A 21 81.02 -52.74 -43.72
C HIS A 21 79.77 -51.94 -44.09
N SER A 22 79.87 -50.61 -44.17
CA SER A 22 78.79 -49.70 -44.54
C SER A 22 78.03 -50.14 -45.81
N TYR A 23 78.75 -50.48 -46.89
CA TYR A 23 78.14 -50.94 -48.14
C TYR A 23 77.47 -52.32 -48.03
N SER A 24 78.10 -53.26 -47.31
CA SER A 24 77.55 -54.59 -47.12
C SER A 24 76.25 -54.58 -46.31
N ILE A 25 76.17 -53.69 -45.32
CA ILE A 25 74.99 -53.54 -44.45
C ILE A 25 73.82 -52.97 -45.26
N GLN A 26 74.05 -51.90 -46.03
CA GLN A 26 73.02 -51.37 -46.94
C GLN A 26 72.49 -52.43 -47.92
N LEU A 27 73.37 -53.30 -48.42
CA LEU A 27 72.99 -54.37 -49.33
C LEU A 27 72.17 -55.47 -48.63
N VAL A 28 72.54 -55.84 -47.40
CA VAL A 28 71.79 -56.80 -46.57
C VAL A 28 70.43 -56.24 -46.18
N ASP A 29 70.35 -54.96 -45.81
CA ASP A 29 69.09 -54.28 -45.49
C ASP A 29 68.16 -54.24 -46.70
N LEU A 30 68.70 -53.87 -47.86
CA LEU A 30 67.95 -53.86 -49.11
C LEU A 30 67.46 -55.26 -49.46
N TYR A 31 68.32 -56.28 -49.34
CA TYR A 31 67.94 -57.67 -49.54
C TYR A 31 66.80 -58.09 -48.60
N ASN A 32 66.92 -57.78 -47.30
CA ASN A 32 65.91 -58.13 -46.30
C ASN A 32 64.56 -57.43 -46.59
N LYS A 33 64.58 -56.14 -46.93
CA LYS A 33 63.38 -55.37 -47.31
C LYS A 33 62.72 -55.93 -48.56
N ILE A 34 63.48 -56.20 -49.62
CA ILE A 34 62.95 -56.77 -50.87
C ILE A 34 62.39 -58.18 -50.61
N ARG A 35 63.11 -59.00 -49.84
CA ARG A 35 62.67 -60.34 -49.49
C ARG A 35 61.35 -60.33 -48.74
N GLN A 36 61.20 -59.46 -47.72
CA GLN A 36 59.95 -59.31 -46.97
C GLN A 36 58.79 -58.93 -47.89
N ILE A 37 58.98 -57.94 -48.77
CA ILE A 37 57.95 -57.53 -49.73
C ILE A 37 57.58 -58.69 -50.67
N ILE A 38 58.55 -59.44 -51.17
CA ILE A 38 58.30 -60.58 -52.07
C ILE A 38 57.58 -61.73 -51.36
N GLU A 39 57.90 -61.96 -50.08
CA GLU A 39 57.19 -62.92 -49.21
C GLU A 39 55.74 -62.49 -48.98
N GLU A 40 55.48 -61.21 -48.71
CA GLU A 40 54.12 -60.64 -48.55
C GLU A 40 53.29 -60.66 -49.84
N VAL A 41 53.94 -60.56 -51.00
CA VAL A 41 53.30 -60.66 -52.32
C VAL A 41 53.03 -62.13 -52.71
N GLU A 42 53.39 -63.08 -51.84
CA GLU A 42 53.19 -64.53 -52.03
C GLU A 42 53.83 -65.05 -53.33
N CYS A 43 55.04 -64.55 -53.67
CA CYS A 43 55.75 -65.02 -54.84
C CYS A 43 56.13 -66.51 -54.70
N PRO A 44 55.93 -67.35 -55.73
CA PRO A 44 56.14 -68.80 -55.63
C PRO A 44 57.62 -69.21 -55.44
N LYS A 45 58.58 -68.29 -55.64
CA LYS A 45 60.00 -68.55 -55.39
C LYS A 45 60.52 -67.64 -54.28
N ALA A 46 61.41 -68.18 -53.45
CA ALA A 46 62.11 -67.38 -52.45
C ALA A 46 63.14 -66.47 -53.12
N PHE A 47 63.18 -65.21 -52.68
CA PHE A 47 64.21 -64.24 -53.04
C PHE A 47 65.50 -64.57 -52.29
N THR A 48 66.61 -64.66 -53.01
CA THR A 48 67.92 -65.04 -52.47
C THR A 48 68.94 -63.92 -52.70
N PRO A 49 70.06 -63.86 -51.96
CA PRO A 49 71.07 -62.82 -52.16
C PRO A 49 71.66 -62.83 -53.58
N LYS A 50 71.62 -63.98 -54.27
CA LYS A 50 72.04 -64.09 -55.68
C LYS A 50 71.15 -63.29 -56.62
N ASP A 51 69.86 -63.18 -56.32
CA ASP A 51 68.91 -62.43 -57.13
C ASP A 51 69.18 -60.91 -57.10
N LEU A 52 69.86 -60.44 -56.05
CA LEU A 52 70.29 -59.05 -55.90
C LEU A 52 71.71 -58.82 -56.48
N ILE A 53 72.66 -59.72 -56.23
CA ILE A 53 74.07 -59.53 -56.58
C ILE A 53 74.38 -59.96 -58.03
N LYS A 54 73.69 -60.99 -58.53
CA LYS A 54 73.89 -61.55 -59.88
C LYS A 54 72.55 -62.00 -60.47
N PRO A 55 71.73 -61.05 -60.95
CA PRO A 55 70.38 -61.34 -61.42
C PRO A 55 70.37 -62.27 -62.63
N GLU A 56 69.60 -63.34 -62.54
CA GLU A 56 69.27 -64.20 -63.69
C GLU A 56 68.02 -63.63 -64.38
N PRO A 57 68.00 -63.52 -65.73
CA PRO A 57 66.89 -62.91 -66.46
C PRO A 57 65.52 -63.50 -66.08
N ASP A 58 65.38 -64.84 -66.12
CA ASP A 58 64.12 -65.53 -65.86
C ASP A 58 63.61 -65.35 -64.42
N ARG A 59 64.53 -65.31 -63.44
CA ARG A 59 64.18 -65.11 -62.03
C ARG A 59 63.80 -63.66 -61.77
N THR A 60 64.53 -62.73 -62.37
CA THR A 60 64.28 -61.29 -62.25
C THR A 60 62.91 -60.94 -62.84
N GLU A 61 62.59 -61.48 -64.02
CA GLU A 61 61.27 -61.31 -64.66
C GLU A 61 60.15 -61.85 -63.77
N LEU A 62 60.32 -63.01 -63.14
CA LEU A 62 59.33 -63.57 -62.22
C LEU A 62 59.05 -62.66 -61.02
N PHE A 63 60.11 -62.17 -60.35
CA PHE A 63 59.96 -61.30 -59.18
C PHE A 63 59.36 -59.95 -59.55
N LEU A 64 59.84 -59.35 -60.65
CA LEU A 64 59.29 -58.09 -61.15
C LEU A 64 57.83 -58.25 -61.60
N GLY A 65 57.48 -59.38 -62.20
CA GLY A 65 56.10 -59.70 -62.59
C GLY A 65 55.18 -59.82 -61.38
N ALA A 66 55.63 -60.50 -60.31
CA ALA A 66 54.87 -60.59 -59.06
C ALA A 66 54.66 -59.21 -58.41
N LEU A 67 55.73 -58.40 -58.33
CA LEU A 67 55.66 -57.03 -57.83
C LEU A 67 54.75 -56.15 -58.67
N LEU A 68 54.83 -56.24 -60.01
CA LEU A 68 53.99 -55.48 -60.92
C LEU A 68 52.51 -55.87 -60.75
N ASN A 69 52.21 -57.16 -60.63
CA ASN A 69 50.86 -57.64 -60.38
C ASN A 69 50.30 -57.10 -59.05
N PHE A 70 51.12 -57.12 -57.98
CA PHE A 70 50.75 -56.49 -56.71
C PHE A 70 50.48 -54.99 -56.86
N LEU A 71 51.33 -54.25 -57.58
CA LEU A 71 51.14 -52.82 -57.80
C LEU A 71 49.85 -52.52 -58.57
N LEU A 72 49.53 -53.33 -59.59
CA LEU A 72 48.27 -53.22 -60.34
C LEU A 72 47.05 -53.53 -59.47
N HIS A 73 47.14 -54.57 -58.63
CA HIS A 73 46.10 -54.90 -57.66
C HIS A 73 45.90 -53.75 -56.66
N ARG A 74 46.99 -53.24 -56.09
CA ARG A 74 46.98 -52.11 -55.15
C ARG A 74 46.39 -50.85 -55.77
N LEU A 75 46.72 -50.54 -57.02
CA LEU A 75 46.16 -49.41 -57.75
C LEU A 75 44.65 -49.55 -57.92
N SER A 76 44.20 -50.74 -58.33
CA SER A 76 42.76 -51.05 -58.49
C SER A 76 42.01 -50.93 -57.16
N LYS A 77 42.60 -51.43 -56.06
CA LYS A 77 42.04 -51.32 -54.71
C LYS A 77 42.06 -49.89 -54.18
N ARG A 78 43.08 -49.09 -54.48
CA ARG A 78 43.11 -47.66 -54.13
C ARG A 78 41.96 -46.89 -54.77
N THR A 79 41.59 -47.21 -56.01
CA THR A 79 40.43 -46.57 -56.67
C THR A 79 39.14 -46.85 -55.91
N LEU A 80 38.92 -48.09 -55.45
CA LEU A 80 37.77 -48.45 -54.62
C LEU A 80 37.81 -47.79 -53.24
N LEU A 81 39.00 -47.68 -52.63
CA LEU A 81 39.19 -47.06 -51.32
C LEU A 81 39.14 -45.53 -51.37
N LYS A 82 39.20 -44.92 -52.55
CA LYS A 82 39.20 -43.47 -52.71
C LYS A 82 37.93 -42.86 -52.13
N GLU A 83 36.77 -43.46 -52.39
CA GLU A 83 35.48 -42.98 -51.88
C GLU A 83 35.48 -42.92 -50.35
N TYR A 84 35.92 -44.01 -49.69
CA TYR A 84 36.05 -44.05 -48.23
C TYR A 84 37.08 -43.04 -47.69
N ASN A 85 38.19 -42.81 -48.41
CA ASN A 85 39.19 -41.84 -48.01
C ASN A 85 38.67 -40.39 -48.14
N ASP A 86 37.91 -40.11 -49.19
CA ASP A 86 37.29 -38.81 -49.42
C ASP A 86 36.20 -38.57 -48.34
N GLU A 87 35.38 -39.57 -48.01
CA GLU A 87 34.43 -39.52 -46.89
C GLU A 87 35.11 -39.26 -45.54
N LEU A 88 36.21 -39.96 -45.26
CA LEU A 88 36.98 -39.79 -44.02
C LEU A 88 37.60 -38.40 -43.93
N THR A 89 38.04 -37.83 -45.06
CA THR A 89 38.54 -36.46 -45.13
C THR A 89 37.43 -35.46 -44.83
N MET A 90 36.25 -35.62 -45.45
CA MET A 90 35.08 -34.77 -45.20
C MET A 90 34.61 -34.83 -43.74
N LEU A 91 34.59 -36.02 -43.13
CA LEU A 91 34.24 -36.19 -41.72
C LEU A 91 35.26 -35.51 -40.80
N GLY A 92 36.56 -35.59 -41.11
CA GLY A 92 37.59 -34.89 -40.37
C GLY A 92 37.46 -33.36 -40.44
N GLU A 93 37.10 -32.81 -41.60
CA GLU A 93 36.80 -31.39 -41.77
C GLU A 93 35.55 -30.98 -40.97
N GLN A 94 34.50 -31.80 -41.00
CA GLN A 94 33.30 -31.58 -40.19
C GLN A 94 33.61 -31.59 -38.69
N GLU A 95 34.36 -32.58 -38.20
CA GLU A 95 34.79 -32.65 -36.81
C GLU A 95 35.57 -31.40 -36.40
N CYS A 96 36.52 -30.96 -37.23
CA CYS A 96 37.28 -29.73 -36.98
C CYS A 96 36.38 -28.50 -36.92
N SER A 97 35.42 -28.36 -37.84
CA SER A 97 34.50 -27.22 -37.86
C SER A 97 33.57 -27.20 -36.65
N VAL A 98 33.04 -28.36 -36.24
CA VAL A 98 32.18 -28.48 -35.06
C VAL A 98 32.97 -28.18 -33.79
N LYS A 99 34.19 -28.70 -33.68
CA LYS A 99 35.08 -28.42 -32.54
C LYS A 99 35.42 -26.94 -32.43
N ALA A 100 35.70 -26.28 -33.55
CA ALA A 100 35.90 -24.83 -33.58
C ALA A 100 34.65 -24.06 -33.13
N ARG A 101 33.46 -24.49 -33.56
CA ARG A 101 32.19 -23.88 -33.13
C ARG A 101 31.91 -24.10 -31.63
N ILE A 102 32.23 -25.27 -31.09
CA ILE A 102 32.14 -25.56 -29.66
C ILE A 102 33.05 -24.61 -28.89
N SER A 103 34.33 -24.49 -29.25
CA SER A 103 35.26 -23.58 -28.57
C SER A 103 34.83 -22.12 -28.66
N GLN A 104 34.23 -21.70 -29.79
CA GLN A 104 33.65 -20.37 -29.90
C GLN A 104 32.48 -20.17 -28.91
N LEU A 105 31.54 -21.12 -28.86
CA LEU A 105 30.39 -21.04 -27.95
C LEU A 105 30.81 -21.08 -26.48
N GLU A 106 31.81 -21.89 -26.13
CA GLU A 106 32.39 -21.92 -24.78
C GLU A 106 32.98 -20.56 -24.40
N SER A 107 33.67 -19.89 -25.34
CA SER A 107 34.16 -18.53 -25.12
C SER A 107 33.03 -17.50 -24.97
N GLU A 108 31.94 -17.62 -25.75
CA GLU A 108 30.76 -16.74 -25.63
C GLU A 108 30.05 -16.94 -24.28
N ILE A 109 29.93 -18.18 -23.82
CA ILE A 109 29.37 -18.52 -22.50
C ILE A 109 30.22 -17.91 -21.38
N ALA A 110 31.55 -18.09 -21.43
CA ALA A 110 32.46 -17.54 -20.43
C ALA A 110 32.36 -16.00 -20.32
N GLN A 111 32.26 -15.30 -21.46
CA GLN A 111 32.05 -13.85 -21.47
C GLN A 111 30.70 -13.45 -20.85
N CYS A 112 29.63 -14.20 -21.15
CA CYS A 112 28.33 -13.95 -20.56
C CYS A 112 28.34 -14.18 -19.03
N GLU A 113 29.01 -15.22 -18.56
CA GLU A 113 29.16 -15.51 -17.13
C GLU A 113 29.95 -14.40 -16.41
N GLU A 114 31.07 -13.95 -17.00
CA GLU A 114 31.86 -12.84 -16.46
C GLU A 114 31.04 -11.54 -16.37
N SER A 115 30.25 -11.22 -17.40
CA SER A 115 29.37 -10.05 -17.35
C SER A 115 28.30 -10.16 -16.26
N ARG A 116 27.69 -11.35 -16.09
CA ARG A 116 26.72 -11.61 -15.02
C ARG A 116 27.33 -11.48 -13.63
N GLU A 117 28.56 -11.95 -13.44
CA GLU A 117 29.26 -11.83 -12.16
C GLU A 117 29.57 -10.36 -11.82
N LYS A 118 29.93 -9.56 -12.82
CA LYS A 118 30.11 -8.10 -12.67
C LYS A 118 28.80 -7.38 -12.32
N ASP A 119 27.68 -7.82 -12.87
CA ASP A 119 26.36 -7.21 -12.63
C ASP A 119 25.71 -7.65 -11.31
N LEU A 120 26.08 -8.83 -10.79
CA LEU A 120 25.56 -9.40 -9.55
C LEU A 120 25.61 -8.44 -8.34
N PRO A 121 26.72 -7.75 -8.02
CA PRO A 121 26.76 -6.82 -6.89
C PRO A 121 25.79 -5.64 -7.06
N ALA A 122 25.65 -5.10 -8.27
CA ALA A 122 24.72 -4.02 -8.55
C ALA A 122 23.25 -4.48 -8.35
N ILE A 123 22.92 -5.69 -8.82
CA ILE A 123 21.60 -6.31 -8.60
C ILE A 123 21.33 -6.51 -7.11
N GLN A 124 22.31 -6.99 -6.34
CA GLN A 124 22.19 -7.17 -4.90
C GLN A 124 21.97 -5.83 -4.18
N GLU A 125 22.73 -4.79 -4.53
CA GLU A 125 22.58 -3.45 -3.98
C GLU A 125 21.19 -2.87 -4.26
N ILE A 126 20.71 -2.96 -5.50
CA ILE A 126 19.37 -2.51 -5.90
C ILE A 126 18.30 -3.30 -5.14
N THR A 127 18.47 -4.62 -5.00
CA THR A 127 17.54 -5.49 -4.26
C THR A 127 17.46 -5.08 -2.78
N LEU A 128 18.60 -4.76 -2.16
CA LEU A 128 18.64 -4.26 -0.78
C LEU A 128 17.94 -2.91 -0.65
N LYS A 129 18.17 -1.97 -1.59
CA LYS A 129 17.47 -0.67 -1.63
C LYS A 129 15.96 -0.83 -1.78
N ILE A 130 15.51 -1.73 -2.66
CA ILE A 130 14.08 -2.03 -2.83
C ILE A 130 13.48 -2.55 -1.52
N LYS A 131 14.13 -3.51 -0.86
CA LYS A 131 13.67 -4.05 0.43
C LYS A 131 13.61 -2.98 1.51
N ALA A 132 14.60 -2.09 1.57
CA ALA A 132 14.62 -0.98 2.52
C ALA A 132 13.45 -0.02 2.27
N LEU A 133 13.22 0.40 1.01
CA LEU A 133 12.12 1.27 0.63
C LEU A 133 10.75 0.65 0.93
N GLN A 134 10.58 -0.65 0.64
CA GLN A 134 9.35 -1.38 0.98
C GLN A 134 9.07 -1.35 2.48
N LYS A 135 10.10 -1.54 3.31
CA LYS A 135 9.99 -1.44 4.77
C LYS A 135 9.57 -0.03 5.19
N THR A 136 10.23 1.00 4.66
CA THR A 136 9.89 2.41 4.95
C THR A 136 8.45 2.75 4.54
N ILE A 137 7.98 2.27 3.38
CA ILE A 137 6.59 2.46 2.95
C ILE A 137 5.62 1.80 3.95
N SER A 138 5.91 0.58 4.39
CA SER A 138 5.08 -0.11 5.39
C SER A 138 5.03 0.66 6.71
N GLU A 139 6.17 1.16 7.20
CA GLU A 139 6.26 1.96 8.42
C GLU A 139 5.48 3.28 8.29
N LEU A 140 5.64 4.00 7.17
CA LEU A 140 4.90 5.24 6.90
C LEU A 140 3.40 5.01 6.80
N ASN A 141 2.96 3.93 6.15
CA ASN A 141 1.54 3.57 6.07
C ASN A 141 0.97 3.26 7.46
N GLN A 142 1.71 2.54 8.30
CA GLN A 142 1.29 2.29 9.68
C GLN A 142 1.17 3.60 10.47
N HIS A 143 2.16 4.50 10.33
CA HIS A 143 2.13 5.79 11.00
C HIS A 143 0.97 6.68 10.53
N GLN A 144 0.70 6.70 9.22
CA GLN A 144 -0.45 7.39 8.64
C GLN A 144 -1.78 6.86 9.21
N MET A 145 -1.91 5.54 9.36
CA MET A 145 -3.11 4.94 9.96
C MET A 145 -3.28 5.35 11.43
N THR A 146 -2.21 5.36 12.22
CA THR A 146 -2.25 5.84 13.61
C THR A 146 -2.65 7.30 13.70
N LEU A 147 -2.06 8.16 12.86
CA LEU A 147 -2.39 9.58 12.79
C LEU A 147 -3.85 9.80 12.39
N LYS A 148 -4.38 9.05 11.42
CA LYS A 148 -5.77 9.13 11.00
C LYS A 148 -6.73 8.76 12.14
N THR A 149 -6.42 7.71 12.89
CA THR A 149 -7.20 7.32 14.08
C THR A 149 -7.17 8.41 15.14
N SER A 150 -6.00 8.97 15.45
CA SER A 150 -5.86 10.08 16.40
C SER A 150 -6.63 11.33 15.95
N MET A 151 -6.53 11.70 14.67
CA MET A 151 -7.27 12.83 14.10
C MET A 151 -8.79 12.66 14.25
N ASN A 152 -9.30 11.46 14.00
CA ASN A 152 -10.72 11.15 14.19
C ASN A 152 -11.13 11.26 15.66
N GLN A 153 -10.30 10.76 16.59
CA GLN A 153 -10.54 10.89 18.03
C GLN A 153 -10.55 12.36 18.48
N LEU A 154 -9.62 13.19 17.99
CA LEU A 154 -9.62 14.62 18.29
C LEU A 154 -10.86 15.33 17.73
N LYS A 155 -11.29 14.98 16.52
CA LYS A 155 -12.53 15.54 15.94
C LYS A 155 -13.76 15.17 16.77
N GLU A 156 -13.84 13.93 17.25
CA GLU A 156 -14.94 13.50 18.10
C GLU A 156 -14.95 14.25 19.43
N LYS A 157 -13.79 14.37 20.09
CA LYS A 157 -13.65 15.18 21.30
C LYS A 157 -14.00 16.65 21.09
N SER A 158 -13.66 17.22 19.93
CA SER A 158 -14.03 18.59 19.58
C SER A 158 -15.55 18.73 19.51
N ARG A 159 -16.24 17.80 18.83
CA ARG A 159 -17.71 17.80 18.76
C ARG A 159 -18.34 17.64 20.15
N GLU A 160 -17.85 16.70 20.96
CA GLU A 160 -18.32 16.53 22.33
C GLU A 160 -18.16 17.82 23.17
N MET A 161 -17.06 18.55 22.98
CA MET A 161 -16.85 19.84 23.64
C MET A 161 -17.83 20.90 23.13
N ASP A 162 -18.04 21.00 21.81
CA ASP A 162 -18.99 21.95 21.21
C ASP A 162 -20.43 21.68 21.68
N ASP A 163 -20.82 20.41 21.80
CA ASP A 163 -22.13 20.00 22.35
C ASP A 163 -22.27 20.40 23.82
N ARG A 164 -21.23 20.17 24.64
CA ARG A 164 -21.23 20.61 26.06
C ARG A 164 -21.26 22.12 26.21
N ILE A 165 -20.58 22.86 25.34
CA ILE A 165 -20.64 24.33 25.32
C ILE A 165 -22.08 24.76 25.00
N SER A 166 -22.70 24.18 23.97
CA SER A 166 -24.07 24.49 23.58
C SER A 166 -25.07 24.18 24.71
N GLU A 167 -24.91 23.05 25.40
CA GLU A 167 -25.72 22.67 26.57
C GLU A 167 -25.53 23.64 27.75
N ALA A 168 -24.30 24.05 28.03
CA ALA A 168 -23.98 25.02 29.08
C ALA A 168 -24.55 26.42 28.75
N GLU A 169 -24.44 26.86 27.50
CA GLU A 169 -25.03 28.11 27.02
C GLU A 169 -26.57 28.10 27.17
N PHE A 170 -27.21 27.00 26.77
CA PHE A 170 -28.65 26.83 26.93
C PHE A 170 -29.06 26.90 28.41
N SER A 171 -28.35 26.17 29.28
CA SER A 171 -28.58 26.18 30.73
C SER A 171 -28.38 27.56 31.35
N LEU A 172 -27.36 28.30 30.89
CA LEU A 172 -27.09 29.67 31.33
C LEU A 172 -28.23 30.61 30.93
N VAL A 173 -28.71 30.52 29.68
CA VAL A 173 -29.85 31.33 29.20
C VAL A 173 -31.10 31.04 30.04
N GLN A 174 -31.39 29.76 30.32
CA GLN A 174 -32.51 29.38 31.17
C GLN A 174 -32.35 29.96 32.59
N ALA A 175 -31.18 29.82 33.21
CA ALA A 175 -30.90 30.36 34.54
C ALA A 175 -31.03 31.89 34.58
N VAL A 176 -30.57 32.60 33.55
CA VAL A 176 -30.72 34.06 33.42
C VAL A 176 -32.19 34.45 33.32
N GLN A 177 -32.98 33.72 32.54
CA GLN A 177 -34.41 33.97 32.38
C GLN A 177 -35.19 33.70 33.67
N GLU A 178 -34.88 32.61 34.37
CA GLU A 178 -35.43 32.31 35.70
C GLU A 178 -35.03 33.39 36.71
N ASN A 179 -33.77 33.83 36.70
CA ASN A 179 -33.29 34.92 37.57
C ASN A 179 -34.06 36.22 37.32
N ALA A 180 -34.29 36.58 36.06
CA ALA A 180 -35.10 37.74 35.69
C ALA A 180 -36.55 37.62 36.17
N SER A 181 -37.16 36.43 36.05
CA SER A 181 -38.51 36.13 36.56
C SER A 181 -38.58 36.21 38.09
N LEU A 182 -37.58 35.71 38.80
CA LEU A 182 -37.51 35.84 40.26
C LEU A 182 -37.30 37.29 40.68
N ARG A 183 -36.42 38.03 40.00
CA ARG A 183 -36.19 39.46 40.24
C ARG A 183 -37.46 40.30 40.05
N SER A 184 -38.33 39.94 39.10
CA SER A 184 -39.59 40.65 38.90
C SER A 184 -40.61 40.39 40.02
N LYS A 185 -40.52 39.25 40.70
CA LYS A 185 -41.34 38.93 41.90
C LYS A 185 -40.83 39.60 43.17
N ILE A 186 -39.60 40.12 43.19
CA ILE A 186 -39.06 40.85 44.33
C ILE A 186 -39.60 42.28 44.33
N VAL A 187 -40.18 42.71 45.45
CA VAL A 187 -40.64 44.08 45.65
C VAL A 187 -39.43 45.03 45.60
N GLN A 188 -39.35 45.86 44.56
CA GLN A 188 -38.18 46.72 44.31
C GLN A 188 -38.02 47.88 45.30
N SER A 189 -39.09 48.27 45.99
CA SER A 189 -39.02 49.30 47.03
C SER A 189 -40.05 49.03 48.13
N PRO A 190 -39.68 48.25 49.15
CA PRO A 190 -40.53 47.94 50.29
C PRO A 190 -41.07 49.22 50.96
N ASP A 191 -40.22 50.24 51.13
CA ASP A 191 -40.58 51.50 51.79
C ASP A 191 -41.64 52.30 51.03
N LYS A 192 -41.62 52.28 49.69
CA LYS A 192 -42.65 52.93 48.86
C LYS A 192 -43.98 52.18 48.98
N LEU A 193 -43.92 50.85 49.00
CA LEU A 193 -45.11 50.01 49.09
C LEU A 193 -45.74 50.12 50.50
N GLN A 194 -44.92 50.17 51.54
CA GLN A 194 -45.36 50.40 52.91
C GLN A 194 -45.97 51.80 53.10
N ARG A 195 -45.36 52.85 52.53
CA ARG A 195 -45.95 54.20 52.55
C ARG A 195 -47.30 54.26 51.84
N ALA A 196 -47.41 53.72 50.63
CA ALA A 196 -48.67 53.70 49.89
C ALA A 196 -49.76 52.92 50.64
N LEU A 197 -49.40 51.85 51.35
CA LEU A 197 -50.33 51.04 52.12
C LEU A 197 -50.79 51.77 53.39
N GLU A 198 -49.89 52.49 54.06
CA GLU A 198 -50.25 53.31 55.22
C GLU A 198 -51.07 54.55 54.81
N GLU A 199 -50.74 55.21 53.71
CA GLU A 199 -51.57 56.26 53.10
C GLU A 199 -52.97 55.75 52.77
N LYS A 200 -53.09 54.56 52.15
CA LYS A 200 -54.39 53.96 51.84
C LYS A 200 -55.19 53.62 53.11
N LYS A 201 -54.53 53.19 54.19
CA LYS A 201 -55.20 53.00 55.49
C LYS A 201 -55.72 54.33 56.04
N ILE A 202 -54.92 55.40 55.99
CA ILE A 202 -55.34 56.73 56.43
C ILE A 202 -56.58 57.16 55.64
N VAL A 203 -56.53 57.07 54.30
CA VAL A 203 -57.68 57.37 53.42
C VAL A 203 -58.89 56.50 53.77
N GLN A 204 -58.71 55.21 54.04
CA GLN A 204 -59.82 54.33 54.46
C GLN A 204 -60.41 54.74 55.81
N THR A 205 -59.57 55.12 56.78
CA THR A 205 -60.05 55.56 58.10
C THR A 205 -60.80 56.89 58.01
N ASP A 206 -60.35 57.80 57.17
CA ASP A 206 -61.00 59.09 56.95
C ASP A 206 -62.32 58.92 56.19
N ALA A 207 -62.36 58.04 55.19
CA ALA A 207 -63.61 57.67 54.51
C ALA A 207 -64.63 57.07 55.49
N LYS A 208 -64.21 56.17 56.39
CA LYS A 208 -65.09 55.61 57.45
C LYS A 208 -65.57 56.67 58.45
N LYS A 209 -64.73 57.64 58.81
CA LYS A 209 -65.13 58.76 59.69
C LYS A 209 -66.13 59.67 58.99
N ALA A 210 -65.88 60.00 57.72
CA ALA A 210 -66.79 60.81 56.91
C ALA A 210 -68.15 60.11 56.72
N GLU A 211 -68.14 58.80 56.47
CA GLU A 211 -69.35 57.97 56.41
C GLU A 211 -70.14 58.04 57.73
N ARG A 212 -69.47 57.85 58.89
CA ARG A 212 -70.11 57.96 60.21
C ARG A 212 -70.66 59.35 60.48
N ALA A 213 -69.93 60.40 60.14
CA ALA A 213 -70.39 61.79 60.31
C ALA A 213 -71.61 62.08 59.42
N SER A 214 -71.59 61.61 58.17
CA SER A 214 -72.74 61.70 57.26
C SER A 214 -73.95 60.94 57.79
N PHE A 215 -73.73 59.74 58.33
CA PHE A 215 -74.79 58.93 58.94
C PHE A 215 -75.39 59.61 60.18
N GLN A 216 -74.56 60.19 61.06
CA GLN A 216 -75.05 60.96 62.21
C GLN A 216 -75.87 62.18 61.76
N THR A 217 -75.37 62.94 60.81
CA THR A 217 -76.08 64.11 60.24
C THR A 217 -77.42 63.71 59.63
N PHE A 218 -77.47 62.54 58.98
CA PHE A 218 -78.71 61.97 58.44
C PHE A 218 -79.70 61.63 59.57
N GLN A 219 -79.25 61.00 60.66
CA GLN A 219 -80.09 60.73 61.82
C GLN A 219 -80.62 62.02 62.46
N ASP A 220 -79.78 63.04 62.65
CA ASP A 220 -80.18 64.31 63.25
C ASP A 220 -81.22 65.04 62.39
N LYS A 221 -81.05 65.05 61.06
CA LYS A 221 -82.05 65.59 60.12
C LYS A 221 -83.36 64.79 60.15
N THR A 222 -83.28 63.47 60.32
CA THR A 222 -84.46 62.60 60.45
C THR A 222 -85.22 62.91 61.74
N ALA A 223 -84.53 63.07 62.86
CA ALA A 223 -85.12 63.46 64.14
C ALA A 223 -85.74 64.87 64.07
N LEU A 224 -85.09 65.82 63.38
CA LEU A 224 -85.64 67.16 63.13
C LEU A 224 -86.92 67.09 62.30
N LEU A 225 -86.94 66.26 61.24
CA LEU A 225 -88.12 66.04 60.40
C LEU A 225 -89.29 65.46 61.22
N GLU A 226 -89.03 64.48 62.09
CA GLU A 226 -90.03 63.94 63.01
C GLU A 226 -90.59 65.00 63.96
N ALA A 227 -89.73 65.87 64.51
CA ALA A 227 -90.16 66.96 65.37
C ALA A 227 -91.05 67.97 64.62
N TYR A 228 -90.67 68.35 63.40
CA TYR A 228 -91.50 69.20 62.54
C TYR A 228 -92.83 68.54 62.20
N THR A 229 -92.84 67.25 61.90
CA THR A 229 -94.07 66.50 61.61
C THR A 229 -95.00 66.46 62.83
N LYS A 230 -94.45 66.27 64.04
CA LYS A 230 -95.20 66.35 65.31
C LYS A 230 -95.73 67.78 65.58
N ALA A 231 -94.97 68.81 65.23
CA ALA A 231 -95.43 70.20 65.36
C ALA A 231 -96.55 70.52 64.35
N CYS A 232 -96.39 70.15 63.08
CA CYS A 232 -97.41 70.32 62.05
C CYS A 232 -98.71 69.59 62.42
N THR A 233 -98.64 68.36 62.91
CA THR A 233 -99.84 67.63 63.37
C THR A 233 -100.51 68.31 64.58
N LYS A 234 -99.75 68.90 65.51
CA LYS A 234 -100.31 69.71 66.61
C LYS A 234 -100.97 70.99 66.10
N ILE A 235 -100.33 71.70 65.17
CA ILE A 235 -100.89 72.91 64.56
C ILE A 235 -102.17 72.57 63.80
N SER A 236 -102.19 71.50 62.99
CA SER A 236 -103.39 71.04 62.31
C SER A 236 -104.53 70.73 63.29
N LYS A 237 -104.22 70.08 64.43
CA LYS A 237 -105.22 69.84 65.51
C LYS A 237 -105.75 71.13 66.15
N HIS A 238 -104.89 72.13 66.38
CA HIS A 238 -105.34 73.43 66.89
C HIS A 238 -106.12 74.23 65.84
N LEU A 239 -105.80 74.08 64.57
CA LEU A 239 -106.52 74.72 63.48
C LEU A 239 -107.94 74.15 63.35
N THR A 240 -108.10 72.83 63.49
CA THR A 240 -109.44 72.19 63.58
C THR A 240 -110.21 72.65 64.82
N LEU A 241 -109.57 72.78 65.98
CA LEU A 241 -110.22 73.32 67.20
C LEU A 241 -110.64 74.80 67.05
N MET A 242 -109.83 75.63 66.39
CA MET A 242 -110.20 77.01 66.08
C MET A 242 -111.38 77.07 65.11
N GLN A 243 -111.42 76.19 64.10
CA GLN A 243 -112.55 76.10 63.17
C GLN A 243 -113.84 75.65 63.89
N GLU A 244 -113.76 74.68 64.81
CA GLU A 244 -114.90 74.25 65.65
C GLU A 244 -115.40 75.38 66.58
N LEU A 245 -114.49 76.14 67.20
CA LEU A 245 -114.85 77.32 68.00
C LEU A 245 -115.47 78.44 67.13
N GLN A 246 -114.98 78.62 65.90
CA GLN A 246 -115.51 79.61 64.98
C GLN A 246 -116.90 79.23 64.45
N GLU A 247 -117.20 77.94 64.28
CA GLU A 247 -118.55 77.44 64.00
C GLU A 247 -119.48 77.58 65.22
N GLN A 248 -119.00 77.38 66.45
CA GLN A 248 -119.79 77.61 67.67
C GLN A 248 -120.12 79.10 67.91
N VAL A 249 -119.23 80.02 67.54
CA VAL A 249 -119.47 81.48 67.64
C VAL A 249 -120.42 82.00 66.55
N ARG A 250 -120.56 81.28 65.42
CA ARG A 250 -121.50 81.63 64.35
C ARG A 250 -122.95 81.20 64.64
N GLY A 251 -123.19 80.42 65.70
CA GLY A 251 -124.48 79.82 66.04
C GLY A 251 -125.31 80.51 67.14
N THR A 252 -124.80 81.55 67.82
CA THR A 252 -125.54 82.20 68.93
C THR A 252 -125.36 83.72 68.95
N LEU A 253 -126.33 84.46 68.39
CA LEU A 253 -127.00 85.63 68.99
C LEU A 253 -128.14 86.16 68.06
N PRO A 254 -129.17 86.87 68.61
CA PRO A 254 -130.53 87.02 68.08
C PRO A 254 -130.93 88.45 67.64
N VAL A 255 -132.20 88.58 67.18
CA VAL A 255 -133.05 89.78 66.95
C VAL A 255 -132.74 90.50 65.61
N ASP A 256 -133.66 90.72 64.66
CA ASP A 256 -135.12 90.93 64.63
C ASP A 256 -135.86 89.98 63.65
#